data_AF-A0ABD5SD77-F1
#
_entry.id   AF-A0ABD5SD77-F1
#
_cell.length_a   1.000
_cell.length_b   1.000
_cell.length_c   1.000
_cell.angle_alpha   90.00
_cell.angle_beta   90.00
_cell.angle_gamma   90.00
#
_symmetry.space_group_name_H-M   'P 1'
#
loop_
_entity.id
_entity.type
_entity.pdbx_description
1 polymer ?
#
loop_
_entity_poly.entity_id
_entity_poly.type
_entity_poly.pdbx_seq_one_letter_code
_entity_poly.pdbx_strand_id
1 'polypeptide(L)'
;ELFEDASGKPRWRLRHRNGNVIATSGQGYSSRGKAQQGLHSVRRNALGAGLLRIETPVAEAEAVADDDGPEPEDAAEPDVAVPSDDEEIASKATFELFEDNAGEWRWRLAHDNGNVIGDSGEGYASKSNAKRALGRVREHIAAADYLRVDPAAYELFRDNAGEWRWRLIHENGNILADSGEGYSSRSKARQGVESVRSNVSDAPVKDLDDDTGGEGDGTGSANATFELYEDNAGEYRWRLRHRNGNIIADSGEGYADRSGAKDAIERVRGYGPDADALDVGNAAFEIYEDADGEWRWRLRHRNGNVVADSGEGYASRSGAVDGVTSVKRNAPGAGEETV
;
A
#
# COMPACT_ATOMS: atom_id res chain seq x y z
N GLU A 1 -5.47 13.86 8.23
CA GLU A 1 -5.44 14.12 9.68
C GLU A 1 -6.86 14.42 10.16
N LEU A 2 -7.26 13.91 11.33
CA LEU A 2 -8.52 14.24 12.00
C LEU A 2 -8.24 15.18 13.16
N PHE A 3 -8.99 16.27 13.29
CA PHE A 3 -8.83 17.27 14.35
C PHE A 3 -10.19 17.77 14.82
N GLU A 4 -10.24 18.46 15.95
CA GLU A 4 -11.43 19.18 16.41
C GLU A 4 -11.22 20.67 16.15
N ASP A 5 -12.23 21.33 15.58
CA ASP A 5 -12.18 22.78 15.38
C ASP A 5 -12.43 23.56 16.69
N ALA A 6 -12.33 24.88 16.63
CA ALA A 6 -12.55 25.76 17.79
C ALA A 6 -13.97 25.61 18.39
N SER A 7 -14.92 25.09 17.62
CA SER A 7 -16.31 24.83 18.02
C SER A 7 -16.52 23.40 18.56
N GLY A 8 -15.44 22.62 18.73
CA GLY A 8 -15.47 21.24 19.22
C GLY A 8 -16.03 20.23 18.22
N LYS A 9 -16.21 20.63 16.95
CA LYS A 9 -16.73 19.72 15.91
C LYS A 9 -15.57 18.96 15.25
N PRO A 10 -15.69 17.64 15.09
CA PRO A 10 -14.71 16.84 14.36
C PRO A 10 -14.58 17.26 12.90
N ARG A 11 -13.35 17.46 12.43
CA ARG A 11 -12.97 17.81 11.06
C ARG A 11 -11.83 16.94 10.55
N TRP A 12 -11.61 16.96 9.24
CA TRP A 12 -10.42 16.38 8.63
C TRP A 12 -9.66 17.41 7.80
N ARG A 13 -8.34 17.25 7.73
CA ARG A 13 -7.47 17.99 6.79
C ARG A 13 -6.46 17.06 6.14
N LEU A 14 -6.19 17.31 4.87
CA LEU A 14 -5.14 16.69 4.10
C LEU A 14 -3.95 17.65 4.11
N ARG A 15 -2.80 17.18 4.57
CA ARG A 15 -1.55 17.94 4.55
C ARG A 15 -0.62 17.33 3.53
N HIS A 16 0.04 18.18 2.77
CA HIS A 16 1.24 17.80 2.04
C HIS A 16 2.38 17.54 3.05
N ARG A 17 3.34 16.70 2.66
CA ARG A 17 4.46 16.25 3.50
C ARG A 17 5.34 17.38 4.06
N ASN A 18 5.32 18.57 3.45
CA ASN A 18 5.99 19.77 3.96
C ASN A 18 5.19 20.51 5.06
N GLY A 19 4.07 19.96 5.51
CA GLY A 19 3.21 20.53 6.53
C GLY A 19 2.08 21.42 6.00
N ASN A 20 2.08 21.80 4.71
CA ASN A 20 1.03 22.66 4.15
C ASN A 20 -0.30 21.92 4.08
N VAL A 21 -1.40 22.58 4.45
CA VAL A 21 -2.75 22.03 4.24
C VAL A 21 -3.08 22.16 2.74
N ILE A 22 -3.45 21.06 2.11
CA ILE A 22 -3.80 20.99 0.68
C ILE A 22 -5.29 20.69 0.45
N ALA A 23 -5.99 20.18 1.47
CA ALA A 23 -7.44 20.07 1.48
C ALA A 23 -7.95 20.05 2.92
N THR A 24 -9.18 20.48 3.16
CA THR A 24 -9.84 20.41 4.46
C THR A 24 -11.32 20.10 4.27
N SER A 25 -11.95 19.50 5.29
CA SER A 25 -13.41 19.47 5.36
C SER A 25 -13.93 20.90 5.47
N GLY A 26 -14.74 21.32 4.49
CA GLY A 26 -15.36 22.65 4.47
C GLY A 26 -16.26 22.90 5.69
N GLN A 27 -16.86 21.85 6.25
CA GLN A 27 -17.72 21.93 7.43
C GLN A 27 -17.31 20.93 8.52
N GLY A 28 -17.72 21.21 9.76
CA GLY A 28 -17.55 20.34 10.92
C GLY A 28 -18.59 19.21 10.95
N TYR A 29 -18.16 17.99 11.22
CA TYR A 29 -19.04 16.82 11.31
C TYR A 29 -19.66 16.69 12.69
N SER A 30 -20.77 15.96 12.80
CA SER A 30 -21.43 15.67 14.08
C SER A 30 -20.75 14.58 14.91
N SER A 31 -19.82 13.81 14.32
CA SER A 31 -19.02 12.84 15.07
C SER A 31 -17.69 12.55 14.39
N ARG A 32 -16.72 12.07 15.19
CA ARG A 32 -15.39 11.70 14.70
C ARG A 32 -15.44 10.56 13.67
N GLY A 33 -16.35 9.61 13.84
CA GLY A 33 -16.58 8.52 12.89
C GLY A 33 -17.04 9.03 11.52
N LYS A 34 -17.92 10.04 11.48
CA LYS A 34 -18.37 10.67 10.23
C LYS A 34 -17.26 11.50 9.56
N ALA A 35 -16.47 12.22 10.35
CA ALA A 35 -15.28 12.91 9.83
C ALA A 35 -14.26 11.93 9.23
N GLN A 36 -14.10 10.75 9.84
CA GLN A 36 -13.26 9.68 9.32
C GLN A 36 -13.80 9.11 8.01
N GLN A 37 -15.12 8.88 7.91
CA GLN A 37 -15.78 8.46 6.66
C GLN A 37 -15.60 9.49 5.54
N GLY A 38 -15.76 10.78 5.83
CA GLY A 38 -15.51 11.86 4.88
C GLY A 38 -14.06 11.89 4.38
N LEU A 39 -13.08 11.75 5.29
CA LEU A 39 -11.66 11.66 4.92
C LEU A 39 -11.37 10.43 4.05
N HIS A 40 -11.99 9.28 4.36
CA HIS A 40 -11.87 8.07 3.54
C HIS A 40 -12.48 8.25 2.15
N SER A 41 -13.60 8.97 2.02
CA SER A 41 -14.24 9.29 0.74
C SER A 41 -13.34 10.16 -0.15
N VAL A 42 -12.78 11.25 0.39
CA VAL A 42 -11.87 12.12 -0.36
C VAL A 42 -10.61 11.38 -0.80
N ARG A 43 -10.03 10.53 0.07
CA ARG A 43 -8.88 9.68 -0.29
C ARG A 43 -9.20 8.70 -1.41
N ARG A 44 -10.43 8.17 -1.44
CA ARG A 44 -10.89 7.20 -2.44
C ARG A 44 -11.14 7.86 -3.80
N ASN A 45 -11.83 9.00 -3.81
CA ASN A 45 -12.36 9.60 -5.04
C ASN A 45 -11.39 10.60 -5.70
N ALA A 46 -10.46 11.18 -4.94
CA ALA A 46 -9.45 12.07 -5.53
C ALA A 46 -8.51 11.34 -6.50
N LEU A 47 -8.31 10.03 -6.33
CA LEU A 47 -7.47 9.19 -7.18
C LEU A 47 -8.24 8.73 -8.43
N GLY A 48 -8.26 9.59 -9.45
CA GLY A 48 -8.91 9.34 -10.75
C GLY A 48 -9.92 10.42 -11.16
N ALA A 49 -10.19 11.38 -10.28
CA ALA A 49 -11.03 12.53 -10.59
C ALA A 49 -10.40 13.38 -11.71
N GLY A 50 -11.20 13.71 -12.73
CA GLY A 50 -10.80 14.65 -13.77
C GLY A 50 -10.54 16.03 -13.18
N LEU A 51 -9.46 16.69 -13.63
CA LEU A 51 -9.07 18.01 -13.15
C LEU A 51 -9.96 19.08 -13.79
N LEU A 52 -10.99 19.54 -13.07
CA LEU A 52 -11.82 20.68 -13.49
C LEU A 52 -11.16 21.97 -13.03
N ARG A 53 -10.60 22.74 -13.97
CA ARG A 53 -10.11 24.09 -13.72
C ARG A 53 -11.30 25.06 -13.76
N ILE A 54 -11.82 25.41 -12.60
CA ILE A 54 -12.81 26.48 -12.43
C ILE A 54 -12.03 27.77 -12.17
N GLU A 55 -12.04 28.70 -13.11
CA GLU A 55 -11.42 30.02 -12.93
C GLU A 55 -12.37 30.92 -12.14
N THR A 56 -12.38 30.76 -10.82
CA THR A 56 -13.07 31.69 -9.92
C THR A 56 -12.18 32.91 -9.69
N PRO A 57 -12.64 34.14 -9.96
CA PRO A 57 -11.87 35.36 -9.70
C PRO A 57 -11.46 35.47 -8.22
N VAL A 58 -10.19 35.83 -7.96
CA VAL A 58 -9.55 35.84 -6.62
C VAL A 58 -10.33 36.67 -5.58
N ALA A 59 -11.08 37.69 -6.01
CA ALA A 59 -11.89 38.52 -5.12
C ALA A 59 -13.06 37.77 -4.45
N GLU A 60 -13.55 36.66 -5.03
CA GLU A 60 -14.63 35.84 -4.45
C GLU A 60 -14.09 34.74 -3.50
N ALA A 61 -12.81 34.36 -3.61
CA ALA A 61 -12.22 33.30 -2.80
C ALA A 61 -11.81 33.76 -1.38
N GLU A 62 -11.47 35.04 -1.20
CA GLU A 62 -11.12 35.59 0.12
C GLU A 62 -12.34 35.80 1.04
N ALA A 63 -13.55 35.80 0.50
CA ALA A 63 -14.78 36.01 1.27
C ALA A 63 -15.34 34.73 1.95
N VAL A 64 -14.77 33.55 1.68
CA VAL A 64 -15.29 32.26 2.17
C VAL A 64 -14.70 31.84 3.54
N ALA A 65 -13.83 32.67 4.14
CA ALA A 65 -13.08 32.27 5.33
C ALA A 65 -13.77 32.54 6.68
N ASP A 66 -14.83 33.35 6.77
CA ASP A 66 -15.45 33.74 8.05
C ASP A 66 -17.01 33.82 8.03
N ASP A 67 -17.68 33.14 7.10
CA ASP A 67 -19.16 33.09 7.09
C ASP A 67 -19.69 31.86 7.85
N ASP A 68 -19.96 32.02 9.15
CA ASP A 68 -20.94 31.19 9.87
C ASP A 68 -22.35 31.57 9.39
N GLY A 69 -22.65 31.22 8.14
CA GLY A 69 -23.98 31.36 7.56
C GLY A 69 -25.04 30.68 8.45
N PRO A 70 -26.31 31.11 8.39
CA PRO A 70 -27.36 30.62 9.28
C PRO A 70 -27.45 29.08 9.22
N GLU A 71 -27.68 28.45 10.39
CA GLU A 71 -27.98 27.02 10.44
C GLU A 71 -29.09 26.72 9.43
N PRO A 72 -28.89 25.79 8.48
CA PRO A 72 -29.92 25.48 7.52
C PRO A 72 -31.06 24.76 8.25
N GLU A 73 -32.21 25.41 8.36
CA GLU A 73 -33.47 24.69 8.44
C GLU A 73 -33.60 23.88 7.15
N ASP A 74 -33.71 22.54 7.27
CA ASP A 74 -33.93 21.54 6.21
C ASP A 74 -33.89 22.13 4.78
N ALA A 75 -32.68 22.41 4.30
CA ALA A 75 -32.48 22.90 2.96
C ALA A 75 -32.77 21.77 1.97
N ALA A 76 -33.89 21.89 1.25
CA ALA A 76 -34.02 21.27 -0.04
C ALA A 76 -32.77 21.60 -0.88
N GLU A 77 -32.09 20.53 -1.27
CA GLU A 77 -30.84 20.41 -2.02
C GLU A 77 -30.34 21.67 -2.75
N PRO A 78 -29.23 22.29 -2.29
CA PRO A 78 -28.31 22.97 -3.19
C PRO A 78 -27.50 21.92 -3.96
N ASP A 79 -27.49 22.09 -5.28
CA ASP A 79 -26.91 21.25 -6.35
C ASP A 79 -25.36 21.20 -6.32
N VAL A 80 -24.81 20.83 -5.16
CA VAL A 80 -23.41 20.42 -5.00
C VAL A 80 -23.45 18.90 -5.04
N ALA A 81 -22.79 18.30 -6.02
CA ALA A 81 -22.68 16.86 -6.18
C ALA A 81 -22.13 16.20 -4.90
N VAL A 82 -23.04 15.88 -3.98
CA VAL A 82 -22.83 14.96 -2.88
C VAL A 82 -22.81 13.58 -3.56
N PRO A 83 -21.70 12.83 -3.51
CA PRO A 83 -21.72 11.43 -3.88
C PRO A 83 -22.78 10.77 -3.01
N SER A 84 -23.90 10.36 -3.60
CA SER A 84 -24.94 9.62 -2.93
C SER A 84 -24.35 8.35 -2.33
N ASP A 85 -24.91 7.87 -1.22
CA ASP A 85 -24.60 6.52 -0.69
C ASP A 85 -24.94 5.38 -1.69
N ASP A 86 -25.56 5.73 -2.83
CA ASP A 86 -25.83 4.90 -4.01
C ASP A 86 -24.79 5.06 -5.17
N GLU A 87 -23.64 5.71 -4.96
CA GLU A 87 -22.54 5.60 -5.94
C GLU A 87 -21.90 4.21 -5.83
N GLU A 88 -22.44 3.25 -6.60
CA GLU A 88 -21.79 1.97 -6.87
C GLU A 88 -20.32 2.21 -7.20
N ILE A 89 -19.41 1.61 -6.41
CA ILE A 89 -17.97 1.63 -6.73
C ILE A 89 -17.85 1.08 -8.15
N ALA A 90 -17.54 1.94 -9.12
CA ALA A 90 -17.48 1.55 -10.52
C ALA A 90 -16.44 0.43 -10.69
N SER A 91 -16.93 -0.79 -10.86
CA SER A 91 -16.11 -1.97 -11.12
C SER A 91 -16.22 -2.33 -12.58
N LYS A 92 -15.07 -2.61 -13.18
CA LYS A 92 -15.00 -3.24 -14.50
C LYS A 92 -15.03 -4.77 -14.40
N ALA A 93 -15.20 -5.32 -13.22
CA ALA A 93 -15.23 -6.75 -13.01
C ALA A 93 -16.51 -7.22 -12.31
N THR A 94 -16.86 -8.47 -12.54
CA THR A 94 -18.00 -9.18 -11.97
C THR A 94 -17.51 -10.46 -11.30
N PHE A 95 -18.05 -10.76 -10.12
CA PHE A 95 -17.86 -12.07 -9.51
C PHE A 95 -18.82 -13.07 -10.13
N GLU A 96 -18.28 -14.06 -10.83
CA GLU A 96 -19.01 -15.17 -11.40
C GLU A 96 -18.92 -16.36 -10.46
N LEU A 97 -20.07 -16.85 -9.97
CA LEU A 97 -20.18 -18.08 -9.19
C LEU A 97 -20.61 -19.22 -10.12
N PHE A 98 -19.86 -20.32 -10.12
CA PHE A 98 -20.11 -21.47 -11.00
C PHE A 98 -19.86 -22.79 -10.28
N GLU A 99 -20.47 -23.86 -10.75
CA GLU A 99 -20.20 -25.23 -10.31
C GLU A 99 -19.17 -25.85 -11.26
N ASP A 100 -18.10 -26.41 -10.72
CA ASP A 100 -17.07 -27.09 -11.50
C ASP A 100 -17.46 -28.53 -11.87
N ASN A 101 -16.60 -29.19 -12.64
CA ASN A 101 -16.85 -30.57 -13.09
C ASN A 101 -16.88 -31.60 -11.94
N ALA A 102 -16.41 -31.24 -10.74
CA ALA A 102 -16.45 -32.07 -9.55
C ALA A 102 -17.73 -31.84 -8.70
N GLY A 103 -18.60 -30.91 -9.12
CA GLY A 103 -19.77 -30.49 -8.37
C GLY A 103 -19.45 -29.53 -7.22
N GLU A 104 -18.24 -28.96 -7.22
CA GLU A 104 -17.83 -27.97 -6.23
C GLU A 104 -18.11 -26.57 -6.77
N TRP A 105 -18.64 -25.71 -5.91
CA TRP A 105 -18.89 -24.31 -6.22
C TRP A 105 -17.61 -23.51 -6.13
N ARG A 106 -17.32 -22.71 -7.15
CA ARG A 106 -16.18 -21.80 -7.21
C ARG A 106 -16.66 -20.39 -7.51
N TRP A 107 -15.79 -19.42 -7.29
CA TRP A 107 -16.00 -18.07 -7.77
C TRP A 107 -14.76 -17.59 -8.52
N ARG A 108 -14.96 -16.75 -9.53
CA ARG A 108 -13.90 -16.01 -10.22
C ARG A 108 -14.30 -14.55 -10.38
N LEU A 109 -13.34 -13.65 -10.34
CA LEU A 109 -13.51 -12.23 -10.61
C LEU A 109 -13.10 -11.98 -12.06
N ALA A 110 -14.09 -11.87 -12.95
CA ALA A 110 -13.89 -11.66 -14.37
C ALA A 110 -13.95 -10.17 -14.69
N HIS A 111 -12.90 -9.62 -15.32
CA HIS A 111 -12.89 -8.25 -15.82
C HIS A 111 -13.62 -8.18 -17.17
N ASP A 112 -14.17 -7.01 -17.51
CA ASP A 112 -14.91 -6.73 -18.75
C ASP A 112 -14.11 -6.98 -20.04
N ASN A 113 -12.79 -7.14 -19.93
CA ASN A 113 -11.89 -7.45 -21.03
C ASN A 113 -11.76 -8.96 -21.27
N GLY A 114 -12.45 -9.78 -20.48
CA GLY A 114 -12.45 -11.24 -20.55
C GLY A 114 -11.41 -11.93 -19.66
N ASN A 115 -10.55 -11.19 -18.97
CA ASN A 115 -9.51 -11.78 -18.12
C ASN A 115 -10.06 -12.09 -16.73
N VAL A 116 -9.68 -13.25 -16.19
CA VAL A 116 -9.92 -13.58 -14.79
C VAL A 116 -8.81 -12.96 -13.97
N ILE A 117 -9.17 -11.97 -13.14
CA ILE A 117 -8.19 -11.25 -12.33
C ILE A 117 -8.08 -11.80 -10.92
N GLY A 118 -8.88 -12.80 -10.53
CA GLY A 118 -8.71 -13.57 -9.31
C GLY A 118 -9.75 -14.69 -9.15
N ASP A 119 -9.44 -15.72 -8.38
CA ASP A 119 -10.32 -16.88 -8.15
C ASP A 119 -10.35 -17.32 -6.68
N SER A 120 -11.21 -18.31 -6.39
CA SER A 120 -11.39 -18.86 -5.05
C SER A 120 -10.26 -19.72 -4.51
N GLY A 121 -9.36 -20.24 -5.35
CA GLY A 121 -8.29 -21.18 -5.00
C GLY A 121 -8.74 -22.57 -4.52
N GLU A 122 -9.98 -22.68 -4.07
CA GLU A 122 -10.60 -23.90 -3.54
C GLU A 122 -12.04 -24.06 -4.04
N GLY A 123 -12.52 -25.31 -4.05
CA GLY A 123 -13.91 -25.66 -4.29
C GLY A 123 -14.73 -25.62 -3.00
N TYR A 124 -15.98 -25.17 -3.10
CA TYR A 124 -16.93 -25.11 -1.99
C TYR A 124 -18.06 -26.12 -2.18
N ALA A 125 -18.44 -26.84 -1.13
CA ALA A 125 -19.54 -27.81 -1.20
C ALA A 125 -20.93 -27.21 -1.51
N SER A 126 -21.10 -25.88 -1.56
CA SER A 126 -22.36 -25.25 -1.94
C SER A 126 -22.18 -23.79 -2.40
N LYS A 127 -23.11 -23.32 -3.25
CA LYS A 127 -23.21 -21.92 -3.69
C LYS A 127 -23.21 -20.93 -2.54
N SER A 128 -23.94 -21.23 -1.47
CA SER A 128 -24.01 -20.37 -0.29
C SER A 128 -22.67 -20.26 0.43
N ASN A 129 -21.86 -21.33 0.44
CA ASN A 129 -20.51 -21.30 1.00
C ASN A 129 -19.58 -20.44 0.14
N ALA A 130 -19.64 -20.59 -1.19
CA ALA A 130 -18.90 -19.75 -2.13
C ALA A 130 -19.27 -18.26 -1.97
N LYS A 131 -20.56 -17.94 -1.85
CA LYS A 131 -21.02 -16.55 -1.63
C LYS A 131 -20.55 -15.97 -0.29
N ARG A 132 -20.51 -16.77 0.78
CA ARG A 132 -19.92 -16.32 2.07
C ARG A 132 -18.41 -16.11 1.96
N ALA A 133 -17.71 -16.95 1.21
CA ALA A 133 -16.28 -16.77 0.95
C ALA A 133 -16.02 -15.47 0.18
N LEU A 134 -16.83 -15.19 -0.84
CA LEU A 134 -16.80 -13.95 -1.59
C LEU A 134 -17.02 -12.71 -0.71
N GLY A 135 -18.00 -12.74 0.20
CA GLY A 135 -18.22 -11.66 1.15
C GLY A 135 -16.98 -11.38 2.01
N ARG A 136 -16.26 -12.44 2.42
CA ARG A 136 -14.98 -12.30 3.12
C ARG A 136 -13.92 -11.67 2.21
N VAL A 137 -13.80 -12.06 0.95
CA VAL A 137 -12.84 -11.46 0.01
C VAL A 137 -13.04 -9.94 -0.07
N ARG A 138 -14.27 -9.48 -0.25
CA ARG A 138 -14.60 -8.04 -0.27
C ARG A 138 -14.22 -7.35 1.03
N GLU A 139 -14.56 -7.95 2.17
CA GLU A 139 -14.21 -7.39 3.49
C GLU A 139 -12.70 -7.29 3.67
N HIS A 140 -11.94 -8.32 3.31
CA HIS A 140 -10.47 -8.32 3.43
C HIS A 140 -9.81 -7.34 2.47
N ILE A 141 -10.32 -7.18 1.24
CA ILE A 141 -9.81 -6.23 0.26
C ILE A 141 -10.19 -4.79 0.65
N ALA A 142 -11.41 -4.56 1.15
CA ALA A 142 -11.85 -3.24 1.59
C ALA A 142 -11.18 -2.79 2.92
N ALA A 143 -10.84 -3.76 3.79
CA ALA A 143 -10.10 -3.52 5.03
C ALA A 143 -8.58 -3.53 4.83
N ALA A 144 -8.07 -4.02 3.70
CA ALA A 144 -6.71 -3.76 3.30
C ALA A 144 -6.65 -2.27 2.92
N ASP A 145 -6.01 -1.46 3.77
CA ASP A 145 -5.74 -0.06 3.48
C ASP A 145 -5.27 0.08 2.03
N TYR A 146 -5.88 1.01 1.29
CA TYR A 146 -5.47 1.36 -0.06
C TYR A 146 -4.02 1.78 -0.01
N LEU A 147 -3.18 0.86 -0.41
CA LEU A 147 -1.76 1.04 -0.27
C LEU A 147 -1.20 0.54 -1.57
N ARG A 148 -1.12 1.54 -2.45
CA ARG A 148 -0.45 1.43 -3.73
C ARG A 148 1.04 1.47 -3.43
N VAL A 149 1.75 0.52 -4.00
CA VAL A 149 3.17 0.64 -4.17
C VAL A 149 3.32 1.71 -5.26
N ASP A 150 3.55 2.98 -4.89
CA ASP A 150 3.67 4.10 -5.84
C ASP A 150 4.77 5.08 -5.38
N PRO A 151 5.98 5.00 -5.93
CA PRO A 151 6.53 3.86 -6.68
C PRO A 151 7.01 2.73 -5.77
N ALA A 152 7.01 2.92 -4.44
CA ALA A 152 7.43 1.90 -3.47
C ALA A 152 6.61 1.92 -2.16
N ALA A 153 6.59 0.80 -1.44
CA ALA A 153 5.94 0.66 -0.13
C ALA A 153 6.66 -0.36 0.76
N TYR A 154 6.66 -0.14 2.07
CA TYR A 154 7.14 -1.08 3.08
C TYR A 154 6.08 -2.09 3.45
N GLU A 155 6.24 -3.36 3.12
CA GLU A 155 5.41 -4.46 3.61
C GLU A 155 5.89 -4.97 4.97
N LEU A 156 5.04 -4.89 6.01
CA LEU A 156 5.28 -5.53 7.32
C LEU A 156 4.61 -6.90 7.36
N PHE A 157 5.39 -7.98 7.38
CA PHE A 157 4.88 -9.34 7.38
C PHE A 157 5.44 -10.15 8.54
N ARG A 158 4.84 -11.32 8.79
CA ARG A 158 5.34 -12.30 9.76
C ARG A 158 5.97 -13.46 9.00
N ASP A 159 7.21 -13.79 9.32
CA ASP A 159 7.93 -14.90 8.67
C ASP A 159 7.51 -16.28 9.22
N ASN A 160 8.09 -17.34 8.67
CA ASN A 160 7.81 -18.72 9.09
C ASN A 160 8.28 -19.04 10.52
N ALA A 161 9.24 -18.27 11.06
CA ALA A 161 9.67 -18.38 12.45
C ALA A 161 8.72 -17.62 13.41
N GLY A 162 7.74 -16.89 12.87
CA GLY A 162 6.81 -16.10 13.64
C GLY A 162 7.36 -14.74 14.06
N GLU A 163 8.47 -14.31 13.48
CA GLU A 163 9.07 -12.99 13.69
C GLU A 163 8.47 -11.98 12.70
N TRP A 164 8.35 -10.74 13.13
CA TRP A 164 7.92 -9.65 12.25
C TRP A 164 9.09 -9.16 11.43
N ARG A 165 8.93 -9.02 10.12
CA ARG A 165 9.91 -8.44 9.21
C ARG A 165 9.26 -7.35 8.39
N TRP A 166 10.06 -6.52 7.78
CA TRP A 166 9.58 -5.60 6.76
C TRP A 166 10.42 -5.70 5.50
N ARG A 167 9.83 -5.37 4.35
CA ARG A 167 10.56 -5.18 3.09
C ARG A 167 10.02 -4.00 2.31
N LEU A 168 10.91 -3.21 1.70
CA LEU A 168 10.57 -2.14 0.78
C LEU A 168 10.42 -2.73 -0.61
N ILE A 169 9.22 -2.65 -1.17
CA ILE A 169 8.85 -3.24 -2.46
C ILE A 169 8.61 -2.08 -3.43
N HIS A 170 9.18 -2.15 -4.63
CA HIS A 170 8.88 -1.23 -5.72
C HIS A 170 7.67 -1.72 -6.55
N GLU A 171 7.01 -0.85 -7.30
CA GLU A 171 5.79 -1.15 -8.07
C GLU A 171 6.03 -2.22 -9.15
N ASN A 172 7.25 -2.29 -9.68
CA ASN A 172 7.68 -3.37 -10.60
C ASN A 172 7.87 -4.73 -9.90
N GLY A 173 7.77 -4.73 -8.57
CA GLY A 173 7.91 -5.87 -7.71
C GLY A 173 9.29 -6.07 -7.08
N ASN A 174 10.32 -5.35 -7.47
CA ASN A 174 11.65 -5.61 -6.90
C ASN A 174 11.67 -5.28 -5.41
N ILE A 175 12.32 -6.14 -4.62
CA ILE A 175 12.63 -5.83 -3.23
C ILE A 175 13.83 -4.89 -3.27
N LEU A 176 13.63 -3.67 -2.80
CA LEU A 176 14.68 -2.67 -2.76
C LEU A 176 15.48 -2.75 -1.47
N ALA A 177 14.86 -3.17 -0.37
CA ALA A 177 15.48 -3.32 0.93
C ALA A 177 14.64 -4.25 1.82
N ASP A 178 15.25 -4.90 2.81
CA ASP A 178 14.52 -5.56 3.89
C ASP A 178 15.14 -5.32 5.27
N SER A 179 14.50 -5.83 6.32
CA SER A 179 14.89 -5.58 7.70
C SER A 179 16.19 -6.26 8.15
N GLY A 180 16.66 -7.28 7.42
CA GLY A 180 17.78 -8.17 7.77
C GLY A 180 17.51 -9.09 8.95
N GLU A 181 16.92 -8.55 10.00
CA GLU A 181 16.61 -9.24 11.24
C GLU A 181 15.10 -9.34 11.47
N GLY A 182 14.71 -10.35 12.26
CA GLY A 182 13.34 -10.53 12.75
C GLY A 182 13.07 -9.68 13.99
N TYR A 183 11.90 -9.05 14.03
CA TYR A 183 11.41 -8.30 15.18
C TYR A 183 10.41 -9.13 15.99
N SER A 184 10.49 -9.00 17.32
CA SER A 184 9.57 -9.73 18.22
C SER A 184 8.11 -9.24 18.15
N SER A 185 7.84 -8.09 17.52
CA SER A 185 6.48 -7.54 17.39
C SER A 185 6.33 -6.60 16.20
N ARG A 186 5.10 -6.49 15.70
CA ARG A 186 4.69 -5.56 14.64
C ARG A 186 5.07 -4.11 14.93
N SER A 187 4.87 -3.68 16.18
CA SER A 187 5.21 -2.32 16.61
C SER A 187 6.73 -2.06 16.51
N LYS A 188 7.56 -3.05 16.82
CA LYS A 188 9.02 -2.95 16.64
C LYS A 188 9.43 -2.94 15.17
N ALA A 189 8.79 -3.75 14.32
CA ALA A 189 9.01 -3.68 12.88
C ALA A 189 8.65 -2.31 12.30
N ARG A 190 7.55 -1.70 12.76
CA ARG A 190 7.16 -0.34 12.38
C ARG A 190 8.16 0.72 12.84
N GLN A 191 8.73 0.57 14.04
CA GLN A 191 9.83 1.42 14.51
C GLN A 191 11.09 1.23 13.66
N GLY A 192 11.37 0.01 13.19
CA GLY A 192 12.43 -0.28 12.22
C GLY A 192 12.25 0.50 10.92
N VAL A 193 11.05 0.42 10.31
CA VAL A 193 10.70 1.20 9.11
C VAL A 193 10.90 2.71 9.32
N GLU A 194 10.43 3.24 10.46
CA GLU A 194 10.59 4.66 10.77
C GLU A 194 12.07 5.06 10.96
N SER A 195 12.88 4.16 11.52
CA SER A 195 14.33 4.33 11.60
C SER A 195 14.95 4.39 10.21
N VAL A 196 14.54 3.54 9.26
CA VAL A 196 15.02 3.63 7.87
C VAL A 196 14.63 4.97 7.26
N ARG A 197 13.35 5.35 7.29
CA ARG A 197 12.86 6.64 6.74
C ARG A 197 13.64 7.85 7.26
N SER A 198 13.98 7.84 8.54
CA SER A 198 14.65 8.96 9.21
C SER A 198 16.15 9.05 8.90
N ASN A 199 16.76 7.94 8.48
CA ASN A 199 18.22 7.84 8.36
C ASN A 199 18.70 7.61 6.93
N VAL A 200 17.84 7.15 6.02
CA VAL A 200 18.24 6.70 4.69
C VAL A 200 18.73 7.83 3.79
N SER A 201 18.10 9.00 3.81
CA SER A 201 18.39 10.10 2.89
C SER A 201 19.81 10.64 3.01
N ASP A 202 20.31 10.77 4.24
CA ASP A 202 21.59 11.44 4.54
C ASP A 202 22.70 10.46 4.96
N ALA A 203 22.42 9.15 5.00
CA ALA A 203 23.40 8.17 5.43
C ALA A 203 24.57 8.08 4.43
N PRO A 204 25.83 8.35 4.83
CA PRO A 204 26.97 8.20 3.94
C PRO A 204 27.15 6.75 3.49
N VAL A 205 27.74 6.56 2.31
CA VAL A 205 28.13 5.25 1.81
C VAL A 205 29.61 5.02 2.12
N LYS A 206 29.89 3.93 2.82
CA LYS A 206 31.23 3.41 3.11
C LYS A 206 31.41 2.10 2.36
N ASP A 207 32.30 2.09 1.38
CA ASP A 207 32.76 0.87 0.71
C ASP A 207 33.78 0.18 1.63
N LEU A 208 33.49 -1.06 2.05
CA LEU A 208 34.35 -1.83 2.95
C LEU A 208 35.47 -2.57 2.20
N ASP A 209 35.37 -2.67 0.88
CA ASP A 209 36.36 -3.35 0.02
C ASP A 209 37.14 -2.36 -0.87
N ASP A 210 37.04 -1.06 -0.59
CA ASP A 210 37.91 -0.04 -1.15
C ASP A 210 39.05 0.24 -0.16
N ASP A 211 40.25 -0.25 -0.49
CA ASP A 211 41.49 0.01 0.27
C ASP A 211 41.99 1.46 0.09
N THR A 212 41.39 2.22 -0.82
CA THR A 212 41.62 3.65 -0.91
C THR A 212 40.89 4.27 0.27
N GLY A 213 41.62 4.65 1.32
CA GLY A 213 41.10 5.24 2.57
C GLY A 213 40.36 6.56 2.38
N GLY A 214 39.26 6.54 1.63
CA GLY A 214 38.31 7.62 1.46
C GLY A 214 37.64 7.83 2.80
N GLU A 215 38.19 8.76 3.57
CA GLU A 215 37.48 9.43 4.65
C GLU A 215 36.17 9.93 4.04
N GLY A 216 35.09 9.19 4.29
CA GLY A 216 33.77 9.63 3.90
C GLY A 216 33.57 11.04 4.42
N ASP A 217 33.07 11.92 3.55
CA ASP A 217 32.63 13.29 3.86
C ASP A 217 31.39 13.27 4.77
N GLY A 218 31.49 12.50 5.85
CA GLY A 218 30.50 12.38 6.90
C GLY A 218 30.55 13.67 7.69
N THR A 219 29.68 14.60 7.32
CA THR A 219 29.14 15.55 8.28
C THR A 219 28.74 14.75 9.52
N GLY A 220 29.38 15.02 10.68
CA GLY A 220 29.30 14.22 11.91
C GLY A 220 27.91 14.16 12.60
N SER A 221 26.83 14.34 11.83
CA SER A 221 25.44 14.32 12.25
C SER A 221 24.66 13.10 11.73
N ALA A 222 25.22 12.30 10.83
CA ALA A 222 24.52 11.11 10.30
C ALA A 222 24.37 10.03 11.40
N ASN A 223 23.14 9.57 11.60
CA ASN A 223 22.83 8.54 12.59
C ASN A 223 22.94 7.12 12.03
N ALA A 224 23.13 6.96 10.72
CA ALA A 224 23.37 5.67 10.08
C ALA A 224 24.36 5.80 8.92
N THR A 225 24.91 4.68 8.48
CA THR A 225 25.88 4.57 7.37
C THR A 225 25.54 3.36 6.53
N PHE A 226 25.49 3.53 5.21
CA PHE A 226 25.45 2.42 4.28
C PHE A 226 26.84 1.79 4.21
N GLU A 227 26.94 0.51 4.57
CA GLU A 227 28.14 -0.30 4.40
C GLU A 227 27.96 -1.15 3.15
N LEU A 228 28.73 -0.87 2.10
CA LEU A 228 28.82 -1.65 0.87
C LEU A 228 29.94 -2.68 1.02
N TYR A 229 29.68 -3.95 0.72
CA TYR A 229 30.65 -5.04 0.87
C TYR A 229 30.39 -6.19 -0.10
N GLU A 230 31.43 -6.93 -0.44
CA GLU A 230 31.41 -8.19 -1.17
C GLU A 230 31.24 -9.34 -0.16
N ASP A 231 30.32 -10.24 -0.44
CA ASP A 231 30.10 -11.41 0.40
C ASP A 231 30.97 -12.61 -0.01
N ASN A 232 30.82 -13.72 0.72
CA ASN A 232 31.59 -14.94 0.47
C ASN A 232 31.29 -15.62 -0.89
N ALA A 233 30.19 -15.25 -1.55
CA ALA A 233 29.83 -15.73 -2.88
C ALA A 233 30.36 -14.81 -4.00
N GLY A 234 31.02 -13.71 -3.65
CA GLY A 234 31.49 -12.70 -4.60
C GLY A 234 30.39 -11.76 -5.09
N GLU A 235 29.22 -11.76 -4.43
CA GLU A 235 28.14 -10.83 -4.73
C GLU A 235 28.30 -9.56 -3.88
N TYR A 236 27.98 -8.41 -4.45
CA TYR A 236 27.98 -7.14 -3.75
C TYR A 236 26.66 -6.96 -2.99
N ARG A 237 26.76 -6.60 -1.72
CA ARG A 237 25.63 -6.35 -0.82
C ARG A 237 25.81 -5.03 -0.10
N TRP A 238 24.72 -4.47 0.36
CA TRP A 238 24.77 -3.29 1.22
C TRP A 238 23.93 -3.51 2.47
N ARG A 239 24.30 -2.84 3.56
CA ARG A 239 23.50 -2.77 4.78
C ARG A 239 23.55 -1.37 5.37
N LEU A 240 22.41 -0.89 5.86
CA LEU A 240 22.31 0.37 6.57
C LEU A 240 22.51 0.10 8.06
N ARG A 241 23.66 0.52 8.59
CA ARG A 241 24.00 0.38 10.02
C ARG A 241 23.73 1.69 10.75
N HIS A 242 22.89 1.65 11.77
CA HIS A 242 22.71 2.78 12.68
C HIS A 242 23.91 2.91 13.63
N ARG A 243 24.21 4.12 14.10
CA ARG A 243 25.37 4.43 14.97
C ARG A 243 25.42 3.65 16.29
N ASN A 244 24.29 3.06 16.70
CA ASN A 244 24.22 2.17 17.87
C ASN A 244 24.69 0.73 17.56
N GLY A 245 25.11 0.45 16.33
CA GLY A 245 25.58 -0.85 15.87
C GLY A 245 24.52 -1.70 15.18
N ASN A 246 23.23 -1.38 15.30
CA ASN A 246 22.15 -2.19 14.74
C ASN A 246 22.07 -2.05 13.22
N ILE A 247 21.84 -3.16 12.52
CA ILE A 247 21.41 -3.12 11.13
C ILE A 247 19.94 -2.73 11.11
N ILE A 248 19.62 -1.68 10.37
CA ILE A 248 18.24 -1.19 10.25
C ILE A 248 17.65 -1.44 8.88
N ALA A 249 18.45 -1.79 7.87
CA ALA A 249 18.04 -2.29 6.56
C ALA A 249 19.19 -3.03 5.87
N ASP A 250 18.90 -3.95 4.96
CA ASP A 250 19.88 -4.50 4.01
C ASP A 250 19.28 -4.75 2.63
N SER A 251 20.13 -5.15 1.67
CA SER A 251 19.76 -5.31 0.28
C SER A 251 18.77 -6.45 0.01
N GLY A 252 18.65 -7.45 0.89
CA GLY A 252 17.84 -8.66 0.68
C GLY A 252 18.32 -9.59 -0.46
N GLU A 253 19.10 -9.07 -1.40
CA GLU A 253 19.68 -9.76 -2.55
C GLU A 253 21.17 -9.42 -2.72
N GLY A 254 21.87 -10.23 -3.53
CA GLY A 254 23.24 -9.96 -3.97
C GLY A 254 23.26 -9.32 -5.37
N TYR A 255 24.18 -8.40 -5.59
CA TYR A 255 24.39 -7.72 -6.88
C TYR A 255 25.65 -8.24 -7.57
N ALA A 256 25.62 -8.33 -8.90
CA ALA A 256 26.76 -8.83 -9.69
C ALA A 256 28.00 -7.90 -9.65
N ASP A 257 27.80 -6.61 -9.35
CA ASP A 257 28.88 -5.62 -9.30
C ASP A 257 28.59 -4.48 -8.30
N ARG A 258 29.66 -3.75 -7.93
CA ARG A 258 29.61 -2.60 -7.01
C ARG A 258 28.67 -1.50 -7.48
N SER A 259 28.56 -1.29 -8.79
CA SER A 259 27.72 -0.22 -9.35
C SER A 259 26.25 -0.56 -9.13
N GLY A 260 25.85 -1.80 -9.36
CA GLY A 260 24.48 -2.28 -9.14
C GLY A 260 24.04 -2.12 -7.68
N ALA A 261 24.93 -2.42 -6.74
CA ALA A 261 24.68 -2.21 -5.31
C ALA A 261 24.57 -0.71 -4.95
N LYS A 262 25.38 0.16 -5.55
CA LYS A 262 25.26 1.62 -5.36
C LYS A 262 23.96 2.16 -5.94
N ASP A 263 23.55 1.70 -7.12
CA ASP A 263 22.27 2.09 -7.71
C ASP A 263 21.08 1.63 -6.83
N ALA A 264 21.20 0.47 -6.18
CA ALA A 264 20.20 0.01 -5.22
C ALA A 264 20.11 0.93 -4.00
N ILE A 265 21.24 1.38 -3.44
CA ILE A 265 21.28 2.38 -2.36
C ILE A 265 20.55 3.66 -2.79
N GLU A 266 20.80 4.15 -4.02
CA GLU A 266 20.13 5.35 -4.54
C GLU A 266 18.61 5.17 -4.70
N ARG A 267 18.13 3.97 -5.10
CA ARG A 267 16.69 3.67 -5.11
C ARG A 267 16.09 3.70 -3.71
N VAL A 268 16.79 3.11 -2.73
CA VAL A 268 16.33 3.09 -1.34
C VAL A 268 16.33 4.50 -0.73
N ARG A 269 17.30 5.35 -1.07
CA ARG A 269 17.29 6.79 -0.73
C ARG A 269 16.14 7.55 -1.37
N GLY A 270 15.86 7.28 -2.66
CA GLY A 270 14.82 7.98 -3.40
C GLY A 270 13.40 7.60 -2.98
N TYR A 271 13.18 6.33 -2.65
CA TYR A 271 11.84 5.80 -2.37
C TYR A 271 11.57 5.56 -0.89
N GLY A 272 12.59 5.18 -0.13
CA GLY A 272 12.48 4.79 1.28
C GLY A 272 11.87 5.84 2.21
N PRO A 273 12.19 7.14 2.11
CA PRO A 273 11.63 8.17 3.00
C PRO A 273 10.10 8.34 2.86
N ASP A 274 9.60 8.27 1.63
CA ASP A 274 8.20 8.58 1.30
C ASP A 274 7.32 7.33 1.13
N ALA A 275 7.92 6.14 1.02
CA ALA A 275 7.20 4.88 0.81
C ALA A 275 6.22 4.60 1.96
N ASP A 276 4.98 4.26 1.63
CA ASP A 276 3.93 3.94 2.60
C ASP A 276 4.19 2.62 3.34
N ALA A 277 3.78 2.51 4.60
CA ALA A 277 3.94 1.29 5.39
C ALA A 277 2.68 0.41 5.29
N LEU A 278 2.73 -0.58 4.39
CA LEU A 278 1.79 -1.70 4.26
C LEU A 278 1.72 -2.48 5.55
N ASP A 279 0.69 -2.20 6.32
CA ASP A 279 0.33 -3.01 7.47
C ASP A 279 -0.48 -4.21 6.96
N VAL A 280 0.09 -5.42 7.02
CA VAL A 280 -0.65 -6.65 6.72
C VAL A 280 -1.81 -6.74 7.70
N GLY A 281 -3.01 -6.38 7.25
CA GLY A 281 -4.24 -6.44 8.05
C GLY A 281 -4.62 -7.88 8.39
N ASN A 282 -5.92 -8.18 8.43
CA ASN A 282 -6.37 -9.56 8.59
C ASN A 282 -5.93 -10.46 7.42
N ALA A 283 -5.63 -9.91 6.24
CA ALA A 283 -5.07 -10.64 5.11
C ALA A 283 -4.03 -9.81 4.34
N ALA A 284 -3.13 -10.48 3.61
CA ALA A 284 -2.10 -9.89 2.77
C ALA A 284 -1.99 -10.57 1.41
N PHE A 285 -1.66 -9.79 0.38
CA PHE A 285 -1.27 -10.32 -0.91
C PHE A 285 0.18 -10.78 -0.85
N GLU A 286 0.40 -12.07 -1.10
CA GLU A 286 1.70 -12.68 -1.25
C GLU A 286 1.94 -12.90 -2.76
N ILE A 287 3.00 -12.31 -3.30
CA ILE A 287 3.45 -12.52 -4.68
C ILE A 287 4.62 -13.50 -4.64
N TYR A 288 4.55 -14.57 -5.43
CA TYR A 288 5.53 -15.65 -5.42
C TYR A 288 5.72 -16.22 -6.83
N GLU A 289 6.89 -16.80 -7.10
CA GLU A 289 7.14 -17.60 -8.29
C GLU A 289 6.80 -19.06 -7.98
N ASP A 290 6.10 -19.73 -8.89
CA ASP A 290 5.72 -21.13 -8.74
C ASP A 290 6.76 -22.10 -9.35
N ALA A 291 6.45 -23.39 -9.31
CA ALA A 291 7.34 -24.45 -9.79
C ALA A 291 7.59 -24.42 -11.30
N ASP A 292 6.71 -23.77 -12.07
CA ASP A 292 6.79 -23.65 -13.53
C ASP A 292 7.49 -22.34 -13.95
N GLY A 293 7.94 -21.53 -12.98
CA GLY A 293 8.60 -20.24 -13.21
C GLY A 293 7.62 -19.09 -13.53
N GLU A 294 6.32 -19.31 -13.33
CA GLU A 294 5.31 -18.27 -13.48
C GLU A 294 5.14 -17.52 -12.15
N TRP A 295 4.84 -16.23 -12.25
CA TRP A 295 4.55 -15.39 -11.09
C TRP A 295 3.09 -15.49 -10.74
N ARG A 296 2.76 -15.71 -9.47
CA ARG A 296 1.40 -15.82 -8.95
C ARG A 296 1.22 -14.90 -7.77
N TRP A 297 -0.02 -14.57 -7.47
CA TRP A 297 -0.37 -13.87 -6.24
C TRP A 297 -1.44 -14.65 -5.48
N ARG A 298 -1.41 -14.57 -4.15
CA ARG A 298 -2.47 -15.10 -3.29
C ARG A 298 -2.78 -14.16 -2.14
N LEU A 299 -4.05 -13.96 -1.85
CA LEU A 299 -4.52 -13.26 -0.67
C LEU A 299 -4.58 -14.25 0.50
N ARG A 300 -3.61 -14.14 1.41
CA ARG A 300 -3.51 -14.99 2.60
C ARG A 300 -4.06 -14.28 3.82
N HIS A 301 -5.04 -14.88 4.48
CA HIS A 301 -5.49 -14.42 5.79
C HIS A 301 -4.46 -14.80 6.87
N ARG A 302 -4.39 -14.03 7.95
CA ARG A 302 -3.45 -14.19 9.07
C ARG A 302 -3.50 -15.57 9.76
N ASN A 303 -4.57 -16.34 9.55
CA ASN A 303 -4.68 -17.72 10.05
C ASN A 303 -4.03 -18.75 9.11
N GLY A 304 -3.41 -18.31 8.01
CA GLY A 304 -2.76 -19.17 7.02
C GLY A 304 -3.63 -19.52 5.81
N ASN A 305 -4.94 -19.30 5.85
CA ASN A 305 -5.83 -19.67 4.76
C ASN A 305 -5.64 -18.76 3.55
N VAL A 306 -5.60 -19.36 2.37
CA VAL A 306 -5.72 -18.63 1.10
C VAL A 306 -7.20 -18.31 0.90
N VAL A 307 -7.50 -17.04 0.64
CA VAL A 307 -8.87 -16.53 0.50
C VAL A 307 -9.19 -16.18 -0.95
N ALA A 308 -8.15 -15.87 -1.73
CA ALA A 308 -8.21 -15.66 -3.16
C ALA A 308 -6.82 -15.90 -3.76
N ASP A 309 -6.73 -16.29 -5.01
CA ASP A 309 -5.46 -16.29 -5.75
C ASP A 309 -5.64 -15.87 -7.21
N SER A 310 -4.54 -15.82 -7.96
CA SER A 310 -4.54 -15.34 -9.32
C SER A 310 -5.30 -16.23 -10.30
N GLY A 311 -5.54 -17.50 -9.99
CA GLY A 311 -6.11 -18.51 -10.89
C GLY A 311 -5.19 -18.91 -12.06
N GLU A 312 -4.37 -17.96 -12.55
CA GLU A 312 -3.41 -18.13 -13.63
C GLU A 312 -2.00 -17.65 -13.22
N GLY A 313 -1.00 -18.10 -13.98
CA GLY A 313 0.38 -17.64 -13.87
C GLY A 313 0.65 -16.40 -14.74
N TYR A 314 1.45 -15.47 -14.22
CA TYR A 314 1.92 -14.29 -14.95
C TYR A 314 3.36 -14.52 -15.42
N ALA A 315 3.69 -14.05 -16.62
CA ALA A 315 5.06 -14.16 -17.15
C ALA A 315 6.09 -13.32 -16.38
N SER A 316 5.65 -12.39 -15.52
CA SER A 316 6.54 -11.53 -14.73
C SER A 316 5.93 -11.14 -13.39
N ARG A 317 6.80 -10.83 -12.42
CA ARG A 317 6.41 -10.30 -11.10
C ARG A 317 5.57 -9.03 -11.22
N SER A 318 5.93 -8.14 -12.14
CA SER A 318 5.19 -6.91 -12.41
C SER A 318 3.75 -7.21 -12.87
N GLY A 319 3.57 -8.23 -13.72
CA GLY A 319 2.24 -8.67 -14.12
C GLY A 319 1.40 -9.17 -12.94
N ALA A 320 2.00 -9.91 -12.01
CA ALA A 320 1.32 -10.33 -10.79
C ALA A 320 0.96 -9.13 -9.88
N VAL A 321 1.82 -8.11 -9.77
CA VAL A 321 1.52 -6.86 -9.06
C VAL A 321 0.36 -6.10 -9.70
N ASP A 322 0.33 -6.02 -11.04
CA ASP A 322 -0.76 -5.40 -11.79
C ASP A 322 -2.08 -6.15 -11.57
N GLY A 323 -2.04 -7.48 -11.53
CA GLY A 323 -3.16 -8.34 -11.16
C GLY A 323 -3.72 -8.00 -9.78
N VAL A 324 -2.85 -7.94 -8.75
CA VAL A 324 -3.23 -7.52 -7.38
C VAL A 324 -3.86 -6.13 -7.38
N THR A 325 -3.30 -5.20 -8.14
CA THR A 325 -3.80 -3.82 -8.25
C THR A 325 -5.19 -3.78 -8.91
N SER A 326 -5.42 -4.62 -9.92
CA SER A 326 -6.71 -4.78 -10.57
C SER A 326 -7.76 -5.36 -9.62
N VAL A 327 -7.41 -6.39 -8.85
CA VAL A 327 -8.29 -6.98 -7.82
C VAL A 327 -8.67 -5.95 -6.78
N LYS A 328 -7.68 -5.23 -6.21
CA LYS A 328 -7.93 -4.18 -5.21
C LYS A 328 -8.86 -3.08 -5.72
N ARG A 329 -8.78 -2.75 -7.02
CA ARG A 329 -9.61 -1.72 -7.66
C ARG A 329 -11.05 -2.19 -7.88
N ASN A 330 -11.23 -3.40 -8.40
CA ASN A 330 -12.53 -3.85 -8.90
C ASN A 330 -13.33 -4.65 -7.86
N ALA A 331 -12.68 -5.47 -7.04
CA ALA A 331 -13.38 -6.38 -6.13
C ALA A 331 -14.36 -5.70 -5.15
N PRO A 332 -14.09 -4.50 -4.58
CA PRO A 332 -15.05 -3.85 -3.68
C PRO A 332 -16.39 -3.53 -4.35
N GLY A 333 -16.37 -3.15 -5.63
CA GLY A 333 -17.53 -2.70 -6.40
C GLY A 333 -18.12 -3.71 -7.38
N ALA A 334 -17.49 -4.87 -7.55
CA ALA A 334 -17.92 -5.86 -8.54
C ALA A 334 -19.35 -6.34 -8.29
N GLY A 335 -20.12 -6.59 -9.35
CA GLY A 335 -21.41 -7.29 -9.24
C GLY A 335 -21.22 -8.77 -8.86
N GLU A 336 -22.31 -9.48 -8.59
CA GLU A 336 -22.29 -10.94 -8.41
C GLU A 336 -23.30 -11.58 -9.36
N GLU A 337 -22.87 -12.58 -10.11
CA GLU A 337 -23.75 -13.38 -10.95
C GLU A 337 -23.46 -14.88 -10.82
N THR A 338 -24.38 -15.70 -11.32
CA THR A 338 -24.21 -17.15 -11.38
C THR A 338 -24.22 -17.57 -12.83
N VAL A 339 -23.17 -18.27 -13.24
CA VAL A 339 -22.93 -18.67 -14.64
C VAL A 339 -22.96 -20.18 -14.82
#